data_AF-A0A2M7PRZ8-F1
#
_entry.id   AF-A0A2M7PRZ8-F1
#
_cell.length_a   1.000
_cell.length_b   1.000
_cell.length_c   1.000
_cell.angle_alpha   90.00
_cell.angle_beta   90.00
_cell.angle_gamma   90.00
#
_symmetry.space_group_name_H-M   'P 1'
#
loop_
_entity.id
_entity.type
_entity.pdbx_description
1 polymer ?
#
loop_
_entity_poly.entity_id
_entity_poly.type
_entity_poly.pdbx_seq_one_letter_code
_entity_poly.pdbx_strand_id
1 'polypeptide(L)'
;MKKTIYLLLISFIMVFSATAQWSTDPLTNTVVNNMPGSQATPLIAYDANGNFYIGFFSYEAGNYNVRLQYYNFDGVTQWAAGGILVSNHTQNS
;
A
#
# COMPACT_ATOMS: atom_id res chain seq x y z
N MET A 1 33.58 -25.97 -8.49
CA MET A 1 33.24 -25.04 -9.59
C MET A 1 31.74 -24.92 -9.80
N LYS A 2 31.02 -25.98 -10.24
CA LYS A 2 29.54 -25.92 -10.45
C LYS A 2 28.75 -25.52 -9.20
N LYS A 3 29.07 -26.09 -8.02
CA LYS A 3 28.44 -25.74 -6.74
C LYS A 3 28.68 -24.29 -6.33
N THR A 4 29.87 -23.75 -6.61
CA THR A 4 30.24 -22.35 -6.35
C THR A 4 29.45 -21.39 -7.25
N ILE A 5 29.21 -21.78 -8.50
CA ILE A 5 28.38 -21.03 -9.46
C ILE A 5 26.91 -20.97 -9.01
N TYR A 6 26.34 -22.09 -8.53
CA TYR A 6 24.97 -22.09 -8.00
C TYR A 6 24.83 -21.22 -6.75
N LEU A 7 25.82 -21.23 -5.85
CA LEU A 7 25.83 -20.37 -4.67
C LEU A 7 25.90 -18.88 -5.03
N LEU A 8 26.73 -18.52 -6.02
CA LEU A 8 26.81 -17.15 -6.55
C LEU A 8 25.49 -16.71 -7.20
N LEU A 9 24.85 -17.59 -7.97
CA LEU A 9 23.55 -17.31 -8.60
C LEU A 9 22.45 -17.04 -7.55
N ILE A 10 22.40 -17.83 -6.48
CA ILE A 10 21.44 -17.66 -5.38
C ILE A 10 21.70 -16.35 -4.62
N SER A 11 22.97 -15.97 -4.41
CA SER A 11 23.30 -14.70 -3.76
C SER A 11 22.92 -13.47 -4.61
N PHE A 12 22.99 -13.58 -5.93
CA PHE A 12 22.62 -12.52 -6.87
C PHE A 12 21.10 -12.28 -6.93
N ILE A 13 20.30 -13.32 -6.62
CA ILE A 13 18.83 -13.21 -6.53
C ILE A 13 18.39 -12.55 -5.22
N MET A 14 19.22 -12.54 -4.17
CA MET A 14 18.87 -11.93 -2.87
C MET A 14 19.13 -10.41 -2.80
N VAL A 15 19.57 -9.78 -3.90
CA VAL A 15 19.86 -8.33 -3.96
C VAL A 15 18.67 -7.51 -4.47
N PHE A 16 17.45 -8.05 -4.41
CA PHE A 16 16.26 -7.21 -4.59
C PHE A 16 16.15 -6.29 -3.37
N SER A 17 16.73 -5.10 -3.49
CA SER A 17 16.49 -3.98 -2.60
C SER A 17 14.98 -3.79 -2.49
N ALA A 18 14.42 -4.04 -1.31
CA ALA A 18 13.09 -3.59 -0.98
C ALA A 18 13.14 -2.07 -0.91
N THR A 19 12.89 -1.41 -2.04
CA THR A 19 12.67 0.03 -2.06
C THR A 19 11.36 0.29 -1.36
N ALA A 20 11.35 1.28 -0.47
CA ALA A 20 10.11 1.82 0.06
C ALA A 20 9.15 2.17 -1.09
N GLN A 21 7.84 2.06 -0.88
CA GLN A 21 6.86 2.40 -1.92
C GLN A 21 6.84 3.91 -2.26
N TRP A 22 7.45 4.74 -1.41
CA TRP A 22 7.48 6.18 -1.62
C TRP A 22 8.15 6.56 -2.94
N SER A 23 7.48 7.41 -3.71
CA SER A 23 8.07 7.96 -4.93
C SER A 23 9.37 8.71 -4.63
N THR A 24 10.38 8.49 -5.46
CA THR A 24 11.62 9.26 -5.43
C THR A 24 11.50 10.61 -6.13
N ASP A 25 10.42 10.82 -6.90
CA ASP A 25 10.11 12.09 -7.55
C ASP A 25 9.10 12.89 -6.69
N PRO A 26 9.50 14.05 -6.12
CA PRO A 26 8.64 14.86 -5.26
C PRO A 26 7.43 15.46 -5.98
N LEU A 27 7.38 15.44 -7.31
CA LEU A 27 6.23 15.90 -8.10
C LEU A 27 5.16 14.82 -8.30
N THR A 28 5.43 13.59 -7.84
CA THR A 28 4.52 12.46 -8.01
C THR A 28 4.09 11.91 -6.66
N ASN A 29 2.78 11.90 -6.42
CA ASN A 29 2.23 11.30 -5.22
C ASN A 29 2.33 9.77 -5.30
N THR A 30 2.60 9.13 -4.17
CA THR A 30 2.53 7.67 -4.05
C THR A 30 1.07 7.23 -4.05
N VAL A 31 0.72 6.31 -4.95
CA VAL A 31 -0.66 5.85 -5.11
C VAL A 31 -1.03 4.90 -3.96
N VAL A 32 -2.05 5.26 -3.18
CA VAL A 32 -2.66 4.41 -2.15
C VAL A 32 -3.77 3.53 -2.73
N ASN A 33 -4.64 4.14 -3.55
CA ASN A 33 -5.72 3.47 -4.27
C ASN A 33 -5.87 4.10 -5.66
N ASN A 34 -6.05 3.26 -6.69
CA ASN A 34 -6.30 3.66 -8.07
C ASN A 34 -7.64 3.12 -8.61
N MET A 35 -8.54 2.65 -7.74
CA MET A 35 -9.89 2.30 -8.16
C MET A 35 -10.59 3.51 -8.79
N PRO A 36 -11.46 3.29 -9.80
CA PRO A 36 -12.26 4.35 -10.39
C PRO A 36 -13.09 5.08 -9.32
N GLY A 37 -13.36 6.36 -9.56
CA GLY A 37 -14.14 7.20 -8.64
C GLY A 37 -13.29 8.01 -7.66
N SER A 38 -13.95 8.92 -6.96
CA SER A 38 -13.33 9.81 -5.98
C SER A 38 -12.75 9.04 -4.80
N GLN A 39 -11.50 9.34 -4.43
CA GLN A 39 -10.86 8.87 -3.21
C GLN A 39 -10.69 10.08 -2.28
N ALA A 40 -11.34 10.05 -1.12
CA ALA A 40 -11.56 11.24 -0.29
C ALA A 40 -11.15 11.05 1.18
N THR A 41 -10.80 12.18 1.80
CA THR A 41 -10.49 12.34 3.23
C THR A 41 -9.54 11.26 3.79
N PRO A 42 -8.31 11.14 3.23
CA PRO A 42 -7.35 10.20 3.79
C PRO A 42 -6.98 10.60 5.23
N LEU A 43 -6.92 9.61 6.11
CA LEU A 43 -6.48 9.74 7.50
C LEU A 43 -5.41 8.69 7.77
N ILE A 44 -4.34 9.11 8.44
CA ILE A 44 -3.19 8.26 8.74
C ILE A 44 -3.13 8.01 10.25
N ALA A 45 -2.90 6.77 10.64
CA ALA A 45 -2.64 6.37 12.02
C ALA A 45 -1.47 5.38 12.07
N TYR A 46 -0.63 5.47 13.09
CA TYR A 46 0.54 4.62 13.27
C TYR A 46 0.28 3.55 14.33
N ASP A 47 0.87 2.37 14.15
CA ASP A 47 0.96 1.35 15.20
C ASP A 47 2.19 1.59 16.11
N ALA A 48 2.36 0.75 17.13
CA ALA A 48 3.49 0.87 18.07
C ALA A 48 4.87 0.58 17.44
N ASN A 49 4.91 -0.07 16.28
CA ASN A 49 6.14 -0.42 15.57
C ASN A 49 6.49 0.60 14.47
N GLY A 50 5.69 1.66 14.30
CA GLY A 50 5.86 2.67 13.25
C GLY A 50 5.32 2.24 11.88
N ASN A 51 4.66 1.08 11.80
CA ASN A 51 3.82 0.77 10.64
C ASN A 51 2.62 1.70 10.65
N PHE A 52 1.94 1.85 9.51
CA PHE A 52 0.87 2.83 9.40
C PHE A 52 -0.32 2.36 8.58
N TYR A 53 -1.48 2.82 8.99
CA TYR A 53 -2.75 2.66 8.31
C TYR A 53 -3.10 3.94 7.57
N ILE A 54 -3.69 3.80 6.39
CA ILE A 54 -4.35 4.90 5.67
C ILE A 54 -5.82 4.53 5.48
N GLY A 55 -6.70 5.20 6.23
CA GLY A 55 -8.15 5.11 6.06
C GLY A 55 -8.65 6.16 5.08
N PHE A 56 -9.57 5.82 4.19
CA PHE A 56 -10.10 6.76 3.20
C PHE A 56 -11.52 6.35 2.78
N PHE A 57 -12.28 7.32 2.26
CA PHE A 57 -13.53 7.02 1.55
C PHE A 57 -13.25 6.76 0.08
N SER A 58 -13.79 5.67 -0.44
CA SER A 58 -13.71 5.29 -1.85
C SER A 58 -15.10 5.33 -2.48
N TYR A 59 -15.27 6.16 -3.52
CA TYR A 59 -16.52 6.21 -4.25
C TYR A 59 -16.64 5.03 -5.21
N GLU A 60 -17.49 4.09 -4.87
CA GLU A 60 -17.70 2.85 -5.62
C GLU A 60 -19.20 2.63 -5.80
N ALA A 61 -19.62 2.42 -7.05
CA ALA A 61 -21.01 2.08 -7.40
C ALA A 61 -22.08 2.98 -6.76
N GLY A 62 -21.81 4.28 -6.60
CA GLY A 62 -22.77 5.25 -6.05
C GLY A 62 -22.67 5.50 -4.54
N ASN A 63 -21.73 4.87 -3.84
CA ASN A 63 -21.55 5.03 -2.39
C ASN A 63 -20.09 5.35 -2.04
N TYR A 64 -19.88 6.12 -0.98
CA TYR A 64 -18.56 6.27 -0.36
C TYR A 64 -18.35 5.16 0.68
N ASN A 65 -17.59 4.15 0.29
CA ASN A 65 -17.21 3.05 1.17
C ASN A 65 -16.01 3.45 2.04
N VAL A 66 -15.99 3.00 3.29
CA VAL A 66 -14.80 3.13 4.15
C VAL A 66 -13.83 2.03 3.78
N ARG A 67 -12.62 2.42 3.38
CA ARG A 67 -11.52 1.52 3.09
C ARG A 67 -10.31 1.81 3.97
N LEU A 68 -9.46 0.80 4.13
CA LEU A 68 -8.24 0.88 4.90
C LEU A 68 -7.11 0.19 4.14
N GLN A 69 -5.96 0.83 4.07
CA GLN A 69 -4.72 0.22 3.62
C GLN A 69 -3.74 0.15 4.80
N TYR A 70 -2.92 -0.88 4.86
CA TYR A 70 -1.88 -1.05 5.86
C TYR A 70 -0.51 -1.15 5.20
N TYR A 71 0.46 -0.46 5.79
CA TYR A 71 1.82 -0.37 5.31
C TYR A 71 2.78 -0.73 6.44
N ASN A 72 3.85 -1.45 6.13
CA ASN A 72 4.95 -1.57 7.07
C ASN A 72 5.72 -0.25 7.18
N PHE A 73 6.67 -0.17 8.11
CA PHE A 73 7.53 1.01 8.30
C PHE A 73 8.23 1.48 7.01
N ASP A 74 8.63 0.54 6.15
CA ASP A 74 9.24 0.85 4.84
C ASP A 74 8.22 1.32 3.79
N GLY A 75 6.95 1.49 4.15
CA GLY A 75 5.91 1.93 3.23
C GLY A 75 5.47 0.87 2.22
N VAL A 76 5.81 -0.41 2.43
CA VAL A 76 5.33 -1.51 1.57
C VAL A 76 3.89 -1.85 1.95
N THR A 77 2.96 -1.86 1.00
CA THR A 77 1.58 -2.33 1.23
C THR A 77 1.57 -3.75 1.77
N GLN A 78 0.82 -3.96 2.85
CA GLN A 78 0.64 -5.26 3.48
C GLN A 78 -0.65 -5.96 3.02
N TRP A 79 -1.60 -5.22 2.44
CA TRP A 79 -2.80 -5.77 1.81
C TRP A 79 -2.82 -5.52 0.30
N ALA A 80 -3.80 -6.15 -0.37
CA ALA A 80 -4.00 -5.98 -1.80
C ALA A 80 -4.20 -4.50 -2.19
N ALA A 81 -3.97 -4.21 -3.48
CA ALA A 81 -4.18 -2.87 -4.03
C ALA A 81 -5.62 -2.39 -3.75
N GLY A 82 -5.75 -1.13 -3.34
CA GLY A 82 -7.02 -0.54 -2.90
C GLY A 82 -7.47 -0.93 -1.49
N GLY A 83 -6.65 -1.68 -0.75
CA GLY A 83 -6.88 -2.00 0.65
C GLY A 83 -8.09 -2.90 0.88
N ILE A 84 -8.50 -2.99 2.14
CA ILE A 84 -9.68 -3.77 2.55
C ILE A 84 -10.93 -2.88 2.62
N LEU A 85 -12.08 -3.48 2.34
CA LEU A 85 -13.38 -2.86 2.62
C LEU A 85 -13.66 -2.96 4.12
N VAL A 86 -13.80 -1.82 4.80
CA VAL A 86 -14.18 -1.75 6.21
C VAL A 86 -15.70 -1.64 6.35
N SER A 87 -16.34 -0.81 5.51
CA SER A 87 -17.79 -0.63 5.52
C SER A 87 -18.27 -0.14 4.16
N ASN A 88 -19.37 -0.74 3.67
CA ASN A 88 -20.14 -0.27 2.52
C ASN A 88 -21.53 0.21 2.92
N HIS A 89 -21.75 0.52 4.21
CA HIS A 89 -23.01 1.09 4.64
C HIS A 89 -23.26 2.40 3.88
N THR A 90 -24.49 2.58 3.42
CA THR A 90 -24.89 3.78 2.70
C THR A 90 -24.64 5.00 3.55
N GLN A 91 -23.91 5.97 2.99
CA GLN A 91 -23.64 7.20 3.70
C GLN A 91 -24.95 8.00 3.80
N ASN A 92 -25.38 8.32 5.02
CA ASN A 92 -26.51 9.21 5.20
C ASN A 92 -26.10 10.64 4.79
N SER A 93 -26.93 11.26 3.96
CA SER A 93 -26.84 12.66 3.55
C SER A 93 -27.13 13.62 4.68
#